data_AF-H9XA04-F1
#
_entry.id   AF-H9XA04-F1
#
_cell.length_a   1.000
_cell.length_b   1.000
_cell.length_c   1.000
_cell.angle_alpha   90.00
_cell.angle_beta   90.00
_cell.angle_gamma   90.00
#
_symmetry.space_group_name_H-M   'P 1'
#
loop_
_entity.id
_entity.type
_entity.pdbx_description
1 polymer ?
#
loop_
_entity_poly.entity_id
_entity_poly.type
_entity_poly.pdbx_seq_one_letter_code
_entity_poly.pdbx_strand_id
1 'polypeptide(L)' 'AVIKTIDDHCGLWLPGNIFHILFQNNTAYHDIHHQLQGTKYNYSQPFFVLWDKLLGTYMPYTLEKRPDGGFEARLLKE' A
#
# COMPACT_ATOMS: atom_id res chain seq x y z
N ALA A 1 -8.32 4.61 14.34
CA ALA A 1 -8.53 3.40 13.51
C ALA A 1 -9.39 3.70 12.29
N VAL A 2 -10.66 4.13 12.47
CA VAL A 2 -11.63 4.34 11.36
C VAL A 2 -11.09 5.20 10.21
N ILE A 3 -10.61 6.43 10.49
CA ILE A 3 -10.10 7.34 9.45
C ILE A 3 -8.91 6.72 8.70
N LYS A 4 -8.01 6.05 9.42
CA LYS A 4 -6.84 5.39 8.83
C LYS A 4 -7.26 4.24 7.91
N THR A 5 -8.24 3.44 8.33
CA THR A 5 -8.78 2.37 7.49
C THR A 5 -9.42 2.95 6.23
N ILE A 6 -10.16 4.06 6.31
CA ILE A 6 -10.69 4.72 5.11
C ILE A 6 -9.55 5.17 4.19
N ASP A 7 -8.53 5.82 4.74
CA ASP A 7 -7.33 6.25 4.01
C ASP A 7 -6.66 5.08 3.25
N ASP A 8 -6.49 3.92 3.89
CA ASP A 8 -5.91 2.72 3.26
C ASP A 8 -6.73 2.16 2.09
N HIS A 9 -8.06 2.33 2.09
CA HIS A 9 -8.96 1.66 1.14
C HIS A 9 -9.56 2.61 0.10
N CYS A 10 -9.39 3.93 0.25
CA CYS A 10 -10.02 4.91 -0.63
C CYS A 10 -9.38 5.04 -2.02
N GLY A 11 -8.19 4.48 -2.23
CA GLY A 11 -7.46 4.57 -3.50
C GLY A 11 -6.84 5.94 -3.78
N LEU A 12 -6.88 6.88 -2.83
CA LEU A 12 -6.43 8.26 -3.04
C LEU A 12 -4.96 8.45 -2.64
N TRP A 13 -4.15 8.94 -3.58
CA TRP A 13 -2.77 9.33 -3.32
C TRP A 13 -2.62 10.86 -3.28
N LEU A 14 -2.92 11.45 -2.12
CA LEU A 14 -2.92 12.91 -1.94
C LEU A 14 -1.54 13.44 -1.49
N PRO A 15 -1.09 14.60 -2.02
CA PRO A 15 0.15 15.22 -1.57
C PRO A 15 0.04 15.65 -0.10
N GLY A 16 1.10 15.40 0.68
CA GLY A 16 1.15 15.80 2.10
C GLY A 16 0.29 14.96 3.03
N ASN A 17 -0.20 13.79 2.59
CA ASN A 17 -0.96 12.89 3.46
C ASN A 17 -0.11 12.43 4.67
N ILE A 18 -0.47 12.89 5.86
CA ILE A 18 0.25 12.61 7.11
C ILE A 18 0.29 11.11 7.45
N PHE A 19 -0.74 10.36 7.09
CA PHE A 19 -0.75 8.92 7.32
C PHE A 19 0.28 8.22 6.45
N HIS A 20 0.44 8.63 5.20
CA HIS A 20 1.46 8.06 4.31
C HIS A 20 2.89 8.44 4.73
N ILE A 21 3.06 9.58 5.43
CA ILE A 21 4.35 10.00 6.01
C ILE A 21 4.72 9.14 7.22
N LEU A 22 3.75 8.87 8.09
CA LEU A 22 3.98 8.15 9.35
C LEU A 22 3.93 6.62 9.20
N PHE A 23 3.15 6.13 8.23
CA PHE A 23 2.81 4.72 8.09
C PHE A 23 3.04 4.24 6.66
N GLN A 24 3.72 3.11 6.52
CA GLN A 24 3.93 2.42 5.23
C GLN A 24 2.71 1.56 4.82
N ASN A 25 1.79 1.32 5.77
CA ASN A 25 0.47 0.77 5.49
C ASN A 25 -0.40 1.91 4.94
N ASN A 26 -0.52 1.96 3.64
CA ASN A 26 -1.19 3.02 2.90
C ASN A 26 -1.98 2.41 1.73
N THR A 27 -2.63 3.26 0.94
CA THR A 27 -3.46 2.79 -0.17
C THR A 27 -2.69 1.99 -1.23
N ALA A 28 -1.43 2.32 -1.52
CA ALA A 28 -0.63 1.58 -2.50
C ALA A 28 -0.24 0.18 -1.98
N TYR A 29 0.11 0.08 -0.69
CA TYR A 29 0.35 -1.19 -0.03
C TYR A 29 -0.87 -2.12 -0.12
N HIS A 30 -2.05 -1.55 0.10
CA HIS A 30 -3.32 -2.27 0.04
C HIS A 30 -3.75 -2.60 -1.41
N ASP A 31 -3.48 -1.70 -2.37
CA ASP A 31 -3.71 -1.97 -3.79
C ASP A 31 -2.90 -3.19 -4.26
N ILE A 32 -1.63 -3.29 -3.86
CA ILE A 32 -0.80 -4.48 -4.15
C ILE A 32 -1.42 -5.75 -3.59
N HIS A 33 -1.94 -5.72 -2.36
CA HIS A 33 -2.65 -6.87 -1.78
C HIS A 33 -3.86 -7.30 -2.64
N HIS A 34 -4.58 -6.34 -3.22
CA HIS A 34 -5.75 -6.63 -4.06
C HIS A 34 -5.41 -7.06 -5.50
N GLN A 35 -4.19 -6.84 -5.97
CA GLN A 35 -3.75 -7.39 -7.25
C GLN A 35 -3.72 -8.92 -7.21
N LEU A 36 -4.09 -9.59 -8.30
CA LEU A 36 -4.18 -11.05 -8.38
C LEU A 36 -2.90 -11.74 -7.86
N GLN A 37 -1.74 -11.21 -8.24
CA GLN A 37 -0.42 -11.73 -7.85
C GLN A 37 -0.03 -11.39 -6.41
N GLY A 38 -0.62 -10.34 -5.83
CA GLY A 38 -0.28 -9.81 -4.51
C GLY A 38 -1.19 -10.26 -3.36
N THR A 39 -2.29 -10.97 -3.65
CA THR A 39 -3.23 -11.53 -2.64
C THR A 39 -2.59 -12.34 -1.51
N LYS A 40 -1.37 -12.85 -1.72
CA LYS A 40 -0.62 -13.62 -0.73
C LYS A 40 0.32 -12.80 0.16
N TYR A 41 0.27 -11.47 0.07
CA TYR A 41 1.21 -10.57 0.70
C TYR A 41 0.49 -9.35 1.30
N ASN A 42 1.23 -8.57 2.09
CA ASN A 42 0.81 -7.27 2.59
C ASN A 42 -0.49 -7.31 3.42
N TYR A 43 -0.57 -8.22 4.40
CA TYR A 43 -1.79 -8.46 5.18
C TYR A 43 -2.02 -7.50 6.34
N SER A 44 -0.95 -6.92 6.88
CA SER A 44 -1.02 -6.08 8.09
C SER A 44 -1.92 -4.87 7.83
N GLN A 45 -2.75 -4.53 8.81
CA GLN A 45 -3.50 -3.29 8.89
C GLN A 45 -3.65 -2.89 10.38
N PRO A 46 -3.89 -1.60 10.70
CA PRO A 46 -4.01 -0.45 9.82
C PRO A 46 -2.80 0.52 9.87
N PHE A 47 -1.73 0.19 10.60
CA PHE A 47 -0.64 1.15 10.87
C PHE A 47 0.73 0.66 10.42
N PHE A 48 1.18 -0.49 10.90
CA PHE A 48 2.53 -0.96 10.68
C PHE A 48 2.53 -2.24 9.84
N VAL A 49 3.53 -2.36 8.98
CA VAL A 49 3.80 -3.55 8.15
C VAL A 49 4.69 -4.57 8.89
N LEU A 50 4.80 -4.45 10.21
CA LEU A 50 5.75 -5.19 11.04
C LEU A 50 5.59 -6.70 10.86
N TRP A 51 4.36 -7.20 10.94
CA TRP A 51 4.10 -8.63 10.85
C TRP A 51 4.43 -9.19 9.46
N ASP A 52 4.13 -8.45 8.39
CA ASP A 52 4.52 -8.87 7.04
C ASP A 52 6.03 -8.93 6.85
N LYS A 53 6.78 -8.00 7.47
CA LYS A 53 8.25 -8.03 7.45
C LYS A 53 8.80 -9.21 8.27
N LEU A 54 8.24 -9.48 9.44
CA LEU A 54 8.69 -10.56 10.32
C LEU A 54 8.37 -11.95 9.74
N LEU A 55 7.22 -12.09 9.07
CA LEU A 55 6.73 -13.38 8.56
C LEU A 55 7.04 -13.60 7.07
N GLY A 56 7.75 -12.66 6.43
CA GLY A 56 8.15 -12.79 5.02
C GLY A 56 7.01 -12.64 4.03
N THR A 57 5.91 -11.99 4.42
CA THR A 57 4.74 -11.71 3.56
C THR A 57 4.70 -10.26 3.11
N TYR A 58 5.75 -9.47 3.34
CA TYR A 58 5.87 -8.12 2.79
C TYR A 58 6.25 -8.18 1.32
N MET A 59 5.45 -7.55 0.48
CA MET A 59 5.70 -7.42 -0.95
C MET A 59 6.12 -5.98 -1.30
N PRO A 60 7.36 -5.76 -1.75
CA PRO A 60 7.81 -4.46 -2.19
C PRO A 60 7.13 -4.04 -3.50
N TYR A 61 6.92 -2.73 -3.65
CA TYR A 61 6.28 -2.15 -4.83
C TYR A 61 6.86 -0.78 -5.19
N THR A 62 6.62 -0.36 -6.43
CA THR A 62 6.87 0.99 -6.92
C THR A 62 5.54 1.69 -7.19
N LEU A 63 5.55 3.03 -7.11
CA LEU A 63 4.44 3.86 -7.57
C LEU A 63 4.86 4.59 -8.85
N GLU A 64 4.27 4.18 -9.96
CA GLU A 64 4.53 4.76 -11.27
C GLU A 64 3.46 5.81 -11.60
N LYS A 65 3.87 6.93 -12.18
CA LYS A 65 2.91 7.93 -12.68
C LYS A 65 2.29 7.43 -13.97
N ARG A 66 0.97 7.51 -14.09
CA ARG A 66 0.29 7.16 -15.34
C ARG A 66 0.27 8.35 -16.31
N PRO A 67 0.29 8.12 -17.65
CA PRO A 67 0.23 9.19 -18.65
C PRO A 67 -1.04 10.05 -18.57
N ASP A 68 -2.16 9.47 -18.14
CA ASP A 68 -3.47 10.08 -17.96
C ASP A 68 -3.67 10.71 -16.57
N GLY A 69 -2.66 10.64 -15.71
CA GLY A 69 -2.69 11.17 -14.35
C GLY A 69 -2.90 10.10 -13.28
N GLY A 70 -2.56 10.46 -12.04
CA GLY A 70 -2.58 9.52 -10.92
C GLY A 70 -1.38 8.56 -10.92
N PHE A 71 -1.51 7.48 -10.14
CA PHE A 71 -0.44 6.52 -9.90
C PHE A 71 -0.92 5.08 -10.12
N GLU A 72 0.03 4.19 -10.40
CA GLU A 72 -0.16 2.75 -10.42
C GLU A 72 0.85 2.10 -9.48
N ALA A 73 0.38 1.28 -8.54
CA ALA A 73 1.26 0.47 -7.73
C ALA A 73 1.68 -0.77 -8.54
N ARG A 74 2.98 -0.98 -8.72
CA ARG A 74 3.52 -2.18 -9.38
C ARG A 74 4.37 -2.98 -8.42
N LEU A 75 4.17 -4.30 -8.40
CA LEU A 75 5.10 -5.22 -7.75
C LEU A 75 6.52 -4.96 -8.25
N LEU A 76 7.48 -4.85 -7.32
CA LEU A 76 8.89 -4.93 -7.68
C LEU A 76 9.16 -6.38 -8.08
N LYS A 77 9.24 -6.64 -9.39
CA LYS A 77 9.69 -7.94 -9.91
C LYS A 77 11.12 -8.17 -9.42
N GLU A 78 11.40 -9.39 -8.97
CA GLU A 78 12.77 -9.91 -8.93
C GLU A 78 13.35 -10.02 -10.34
#